data_AF-A0A0L0P7S2-F1
#
_entry.id   AF-A0A0L0P7S2-F1
#
_cell.length_a   1.000
_cell.length_b   1.000
_cell.length_c   1.000
_cell.angle_alpha   90.00
_cell.angle_beta   90.00
_cell.angle_gamma   90.00
#
_symmetry.space_group_name_H-M   'P 1'
#
loop_
_entity.id
_entity.type
_entity.pdbx_description
1 polymer ?
#
loop_
_entity_poly.entity_id
_entity_poly.type
_entity_poly.pdbx_seq_one_letter_code
_entity_poly.pdbx_strand_id
1 'polypeptide(L)'
;MVNKRDAANSYVEGNKKVKLDNGKKEDIAIDSELLGDQSSYANSGNQDQGDVKDEEAAVAAAASLAQEADPANAAAAALSHQQQSHPHHHHQQQQQQQQQQQQQQHALHHRMYDTYSSLVHAAAAQHTHRPDLTMLQPTTLPPPANSKPPHGSDEWHRIRRENHKEVERRRRDLINAGIKELAALIPTPDTNKAQILQRAVEFIKRLKENENNNIEKWTLEKLLTEQAVSELNASNEKLKAELERAYREIDSLRRQLDEKQ
;
A
#
# COMPACT_ATOMS: atom_id res chain seq x y z
N MET A 1 40.84 -52.40 43.67
CA MET A 1 39.51 -53.03 43.84
C MET A 1 38.55 -52.42 42.83
N VAL A 2 37.94 -53.26 41.98
CA VAL A 2 36.64 -53.08 41.27
C VAL A 2 36.64 -52.00 40.15
N ASN A 3 36.72 -52.38 38.85
CA ASN A 3 35.64 -52.75 37.90
C ASN A 3 34.63 -51.59 37.64
N LYS A 4 34.10 -51.30 36.45
CA LYS A 4 33.83 -52.11 35.25
C LYS A 4 33.50 -51.19 34.07
N ARG A 5 33.88 -51.60 32.86
CA ARG A 5 33.36 -51.12 31.57
C ARG A 5 31.94 -51.67 31.32
N ASP A 6 31.30 -51.13 30.29
CA ASP A 6 30.21 -51.68 29.48
C ASP A 6 28.77 -51.27 29.83
N ALA A 7 28.17 -50.48 28.92
CA ALA A 7 26.75 -50.58 28.59
C ALA A 7 26.60 -50.44 27.07
N ALA A 8 26.20 -51.54 26.46
CA ALA A 8 26.02 -51.72 25.03
C ALA A 8 24.64 -51.23 24.54
N ASN A 9 24.65 -50.85 23.28
CA ASN A 9 23.61 -50.85 22.26
C ASN A 9 22.29 -51.61 22.56
N SER A 10 21.14 -50.98 22.28
CA SER A 10 19.86 -51.66 22.06
C SER A 10 19.02 -50.86 21.06
N TYR A 11 18.97 -51.37 19.83
CA TYR A 11 18.00 -51.04 18.77
C TYR A 11 16.64 -51.64 19.13
N VAL A 12 15.55 -50.85 19.07
CA VAL A 12 14.19 -51.40 18.86
C VAL A 12 13.39 -50.46 17.95
N GLU A 13 12.92 -51.05 16.85
CA GLU A 13 12.04 -50.51 15.81
C GLU A 13 10.64 -50.15 16.34
N GLY A 14 10.01 -49.16 15.69
CA GLY A 14 8.62 -48.79 15.97
C GLY A 14 8.00 -47.98 14.83
N ASN A 15 7.78 -48.63 13.69
CA ASN A 15 6.99 -48.10 12.57
C ASN A 15 5.55 -47.76 13.00
N LYS A 16 5.11 -46.50 12.86
CA LYS A 16 3.69 -46.16 12.72
C LYS A 16 3.50 -45.21 11.53
N LYS A 17 3.07 -45.81 10.40
CA LYS A 17 2.51 -45.09 9.25
C LYS A 17 1.16 -44.52 9.66
N VAL A 18 1.04 -43.19 9.71
CA VAL A 18 -0.26 -42.52 9.76
C VAL A 18 -0.75 -42.37 8.32
N LYS A 19 -1.84 -43.08 8.03
CA LYS A 19 -2.57 -43.07 6.76
C LYS A 19 -3.52 -41.88 6.83
N LEU A 20 -3.24 -40.80 6.09
CA LEU A 20 -4.18 -39.69 5.92
C LEU A 20 -5.02 -39.96 4.68
N ASP A 21 -6.31 -40.09 4.93
CA ASP A 21 -7.37 -40.33 3.98
C ASP A 21 -7.58 -39.10 3.09
N ASN A 22 -7.71 -39.35 1.79
CA ASN A 22 -7.80 -38.35 0.75
C ASN A 22 -9.26 -38.18 0.36
N GLY A 23 -9.96 -37.25 1.00
CA GLY A 23 -11.35 -36.99 0.70
C GLY A 23 -11.89 -35.77 1.42
N LYS A 24 -11.76 -34.59 0.79
CA LYS A 24 -12.74 -33.49 0.74
C LYS A 24 -12.10 -32.32 -0.03
N LYS A 25 -12.58 -32.12 -1.26
CA LYS A 25 -12.47 -30.83 -1.95
C LYS A 25 -13.44 -29.89 -1.23
N GLU A 26 -12.92 -28.88 -0.57
CA GLU A 26 -13.72 -27.73 -0.16
C GLU A 26 -13.32 -26.57 -1.09
N ASP A 27 -14.27 -26.20 -1.97
CA ASP A 27 -14.23 -24.98 -2.75
C ASP A 27 -14.35 -23.81 -1.77
N ILE A 28 -13.26 -23.07 -1.56
CA ILE A 28 -13.27 -21.82 -0.80
C ILE A 28 -13.78 -20.73 -1.76
N ALA A 29 -15.09 -20.52 -1.77
CA ALA A 29 -15.66 -19.28 -2.29
C ALA A 29 -15.26 -18.15 -1.33
N ILE A 30 -14.54 -17.16 -1.83
CA ILE A 30 -14.21 -15.95 -1.08
C ILE A 30 -15.43 -15.03 -1.19
N ASP A 31 -16.19 -14.91 -0.11
CA ASP A 31 -17.30 -13.97 -0.02
C ASP A 31 -16.79 -12.53 -0.14
N SER A 32 -17.24 -11.85 -1.18
CA SER A 32 -16.90 -10.48 -1.57
C SER A 32 -17.50 -9.38 -0.67
N GLU A 33 -17.99 -9.72 0.52
CA GLU A 33 -18.62 -8.77 1.46
C GLU A 33 -17.66 -8.28 2.57
N LEU A 34 -16.46 -8.87 2.69
CA LEU A 34 -15.51 -8.59 3.78
C LEU A 34 -14.61 -7.34 3.53
N LEU A 35 -14.84 -6.58 2.45
CA LEU A 35 -13.99 -5.46 2.05
C LEU A 35 -14.64 -4.08 2.22
N GLY A 36 -15.66 -3.97 3.07
CA GLY A 36 -16.43 -2.75 3.25
C GLY A 36 -16.79 -2.45 4.70
N ASP A 37 -15.81 -2.41 5.60
CA ASP A 37 -15.87 -1.57 6.81
C ASP A 37 -14.57 -1.68 7.61
N GLN A 38 -13.66 -0.72 7.41
CA GLN A 38 -12.58 -0.46 8.36
C GLN A 38 -12.44 1.04 8.59
N SER A 39 -13.38 1.60 9.35
CA SER A 39 -13.20 2.91 9.98
C SER A 39 -13.90 2.94 11.35
N SER A 40 -13.26 2.35 12.37
CA SER A 40 -13.25 2.84 13.77
C SER A 40 -12.72 1.78 14.73
N TYR A 41 -11.42 1.76 15.01
CA TYR A 41 -10.91 1.18 16.26
C TYR A 41 -10.50 2.33 17.18
N ALA A 42 -11.50 2.91 17.84
CA ALA A 42 -11.30 3.77 19.00
C ALA A 42 -11.32 2.91 20.28
N ASN A 43 -10.14 2.79 20.88
CA ASN A 43 -9.89 2.83 22.32
C ASN A 43 -10.97 2.22 23.26
N SER A 44 -10.81 0.96 23.64
CA SER A 44 -11.46 0.37 24.83
C SER A 44 -10.43 0.15 25.92
N GLY A 45 -10.31 1.14 26.80
CA GLY A 45 -9.62 1.03 28.09
C GLY A 45 -10.64 0.83 29.22
N ASN A 46 -10.54 -0.32 29.87
CA ASN A 46 -10.89 -0.66 31.26
C ASN A 46 -12.11 0.01 31.93
N GLN A 47 -13.07 -0.84 32.28
CA GLN A 47 -14.14 -0.57 33.25
C GLN A 47 -13.57 -0.62 34.68
N ASP A 48 -13.84 0.41 35.49
CA ASP A 48 -13.91 0.29 36.94
C ASP A 48 -15.12 1.08 37.46
N GLN A 49 -15.78 0.49 38.46
CA GLN A 49 -17.09 0.83 39.03
C GLN A 49 -17.09 2.14 39.84
N GLY A 50 -18.16 2.92 39.72
CA GLY A 50 -18.43 4.06 40.60
C GLY A 50 -19.81 4.69 40.37
N ASP A 51 -20.70 4.43 41.32
CA ASP A 51 -22.11 4.83 41.48
C ASP A 51 -22.32 6.35 41.60
N VAL A 52 -23.15 6.97 40.74
CA VAL A 52 -23.89 8.23 41.05
C VAL A 52 -25.20 8.27 40.24
N LYS A 53 -26.32 8.33 40.97
CA LYS A 53 -27.67 8.61 40.47
C LYS A 53 -27.89 10.13 40.34
N ASP A 54 -28.87 10.48 39.50
CA ASP A 54 -29.56 11.78 39.39
C ASP A 54 -29.01 12.77 38.36
N GLU A 55 -29.43 12.66 37.09
CA GLU A 55 -29.45 13.81 36.15
C GLU A 55 -30.40 13.66 34.94
N GLU A 56 -31.56 13.02 35.11
CA GLU A 56 -32.56 12.84 34.03
C GLU A 56 -33.89 13.57 34.34
N ALA A 57 -33.81 14.88 34.63
CA ALA A 57 -35.00 15.72 34.83
C ALA A 57 -34.88 17.15 34.28
N ALA A 58 -33.73 17.56 33.73
CA ALA A 58 -33.51 18.95 33.30
C ALA A 58 -33.66 19.21 31.78
N VAL A 59 -33.73 18.17 30.94
CA VAL A 59 -33.68 18.33 29.47
C VAL A 59 -35.09 18.39 28.82
N ALA A 60 -36.14 18.04 29.55
CA ALA A 60 -37.52 18.00 29.01
C ALA A 60 -38.28 19.34 29.09
N ALA A 61 -37.79 20.34 29.83
CA ALA A 61 -38.49 21.62 30.02
C ALA A 61 -38.12 22.70 28.97
N ALA A 62 -37.03 22.52 28.22
CA ALA A 62 -36.58 23.50 27.23
C ALA A 62 -37.21 23.33 25.82
N ALA A 63 -37.89 22.21 25.56
CA ALA A 63 -38.45 21.88 24.25
C ALA A 63 -39.88 22.40 24.02
N SER A 64 -40.53 23.00 25.04
CA SER A 64 -41.96 23.36 24.99
C SER A 64 -42.23 24.87 24.96
N LEU A 65 -41.23 25.71 24.65
CA LEU A 65 -41.33 27.18 24.70
C LEU A 65 -40.92 27.89 23.40
N ALA A 66 -41.09 27.22 22.25
CA ALA A 66 -40.83 27.79 20.92
C ALA A 66 -42.01 27.63 19.94
N GLN A 67 -43.24 27.64 20.44
CA GLN A 67 -44.46 27.72 19.64
C GLN A 67 -45.25 28.97 20.03
N GLU A 68 -44.78 30.15 19.62
CA GLU A 68 -45.61 31.34 19.38
C GLU A 68 -44.72 32.49 18.84
N ALA A 69 -44.61 32.62 17.52
CA ALA A 69 -44.26 33.88 16.84
C ALA A 69 -44.56 33.82 15.32
N ASP A 70 -45.58 34.59 14.93
CA ASP A 70 -45.85 35.28 13.66
C ASP A 70 -46.13 34.55 12.31
N PRO A 71 -47.33 34.75 11.70
CA PRO A 71 -47.67 34.31 10.33
C PRO A 71 -47.13 35.20 9.20
N ALA A 72 -46.19 36.12 9.47
CA ALA A 72 -45.68 37.06 8.46
C ALA A 72 -44.64 36.45 7.51
N ASN A 73 -44.00 35.34 7.89
CA ASN A 73 -42.91 34.73 7.10
C ASN A 73 -43.41 33.75 6.01
N ALA A 74 -44.70 33.37 6.05
CA ALA A 74 -45.30 32.47 5.06
C ALA A 74 -45.56 33.16 3.71
N ALA A 75 -45.73 34.49 3.68
CA ALA A 75 -45.96 35.26 2.46
C ALA A 75 -44.69 35.43 1.61
N ALA A 76 -43.50 35.44 2.23
CA ALA A 76 -42.23 35.55 1.52
C ALA A 76 -41.84 34.26 0.78
N ALA A 77 -42.25 33.09 1.29
CA ALA A 77 -42.02 31.80 0.64
C ALA A 77 -42.85 31.64 -0.66
N ALA A 78 -44.04 32.24 -0.72
CA ALA A 78 -44.95 32.14 -1.86
C ALA A 78 -44.53 33.00 -3.08
N LEU A 79 -43.69 34.03 -2.88
CA LEU A 79 -43.20 34.88 -3.98
C LEU A 79 -41.95 34.33 -4.69
N SER A 80 -41.36 33.26 -4.18
CA SER A 80 -40.20 32.60 -4.82
C SER A 80 -40.59 31.65 -5.97
N HIS A 81 -41.89 31.45 -6.21
CA HIS A 81 -42.40 30.47 -7.16
C HIS A 81 -42.51 30.97 -8.62
N GLN A 82 -41.90 32.11 -8.96
CA GLN A 82 -41.92 32.64 -10.32
C GLN A 82 -40.55 33.14 -10.81
N GLN A 83 -39.53 32.29 -10.72
CA GLN A 83 -38.42 32.36 -11.67
C GLN A 83 -37.77 30.98 -11.81
N GLN A 84 -38.24 30.24 -12.82
CA GLN A 84 -37.69 28.97 -13.23
C GLN A 84 -36.37 29.16 -13.98
N SER A 85 -35.53 28.12 -13.83
CA SER A 85 -34.38 27.70 -14.65
C SER A 85 -32.99 28.26 -14.29
N HIS A 86 -32.10 27.34 -13.88
CA HIS A 86 -30.64 27.26 -14.15
C HIS A 86 -29.64 26.88 -13.01
N PRO A 87 -29.97 26.59 -11.73
CA PRO A 87 -28.92 26.14 -10.79
C PRO A 87 -28.54 24.66 -10.94
N HIS A 88 -29.37 23.82 -11.57
CA HIS A 88 -29.12 22.37 -11.61
C HIS A 88 -27.99 21.97 -12.58
N HIS A 89 -27.80 22.71 -13.68
CA HIS A 89 -26.79 22.37 -14.68
C HIS A 89 -25.36 22.64 -14.19
N HIS A 90 -25.16 23.71 -13.39
CA HIS A 90 -23.83 24.07 -12.92
C HIS A 90 -23.27 23.08 -11.88
N HIS A 91 -24.13 22.58 -10.99
CA HIS A 91 -23.73 21.56 -10.01
C HIS A 91 -23.39 20.23 -10.68
N GLN A 92 -24.16 19.82 -11.70
CA GLN A 92 -23.90 18.59 -12.44
C GLN A 92 -22.60 18.68 -13.26
N GLN A 93 -22.30 19.84 -13.86
CA GLN A 93 -21.06 20.06 -14.60
C GLN A 93 -19.82 20.03 -13.69
N GLN A 94 -19.92 20.59 -12.47
CA GLN A 94 -18.82 20.59 -11.50
C GLN A 94 -18.52 19.17 -10.99
N GLN A 95 -19.57 18.36 -10.76
CA GLN A 95 -19.41 16.97 -10.32
C GLN A 95 -18.77 16.10 -11.42
N GLN A 96 -19.11 16.34 -12.69
CA GLN A 96 -18.49 15.66 -13.83
C GLN A 96 -17.01 16.00 -13.99
N GLN A 97 -16.62 17.26 -13.77
CA GLN A 97 -15.22 17.68 -13.83
C GLN A 97 -14.36 17.01 -12.75
N GLN A 98 -14.89 16.89 -11.53
CA GLN A 98 -14.19 16.27 -10.42
C GLN A 98 -13.97 14.76 -10.64
N GLN A 99 -14.96 14.08 -11.23
CA GLN A 99 -14.87 12.66 -11.56
C GLN A 99 -13.86 12.38 -12.68
N GLN A 100 -13.78 13.26 -13.68
CA GLN A 100 -12.80 13.14 -14.77
C GLN A 100 -11.36 13.36 -14.28
N GLN A 101 -11.15 14.22 -13.29
CA GLN A 101 -9.84 14.46 -12.70
C GLN A 101 -9.35 13.25 -11.87
N GLN A 102 -10.23 12.56 -11.14
CA GLN A 102 -9.88 11.32 -10.44
C GLN A 102 -9.51 10.18 -11.41
N GLN A 103 -10.24 10.06 -12.54
CA GLN A 103 -9.92 9.05 -13.56
C GLN A 103 -8.54 9.26 -14.20
N GLN A 104 -8.13 10.51 -14.46
CA GLN A 104 -6.78 10.79 -14.95
C GLN A 104 -5.70 10.37 -13.96
N GLN A 105 -5.91 10.59 -12.66
CA GLN A 105 -4.95 10.17 -11.63
C GLN A 105 -4.83 8.64 -11.56
N HIS A 106 -5.95 7.92 -11.63
CA HIS A 106 -5.94 6.46 -11.68
C HIS A 106 -5.29 5.91 -12.95
N ALA A 107 -5.53 6.54 -14.11
CA ALA A 107 -4.91 6.11 -15.37
C ALA A 107 -3.38 6.27 -15.34
N LEU A 108 -2.87 7.35 -14.76
CA LEU A 108 -1.42 7.54 -14.56
C LEU A 108 -0.84 6.51 -13.61
N HIS A 109 -1.53 6.20 -12.51
CA HIS A 109 -1.09 5.18 -11.56
C HIS A 109 -1.08 3.78 -12.20
N HIS A 110 -2.12 3.42 -12.96
CA HIS A 110 -2.16 2.15 -13.70
C HIS A 110 -1.06 2.05 -14.74
N ARG A 111 -0.86 3.11 -15.53
CA ARG A 111 0.21 3.16 -16.54
C ARG A 111 1.59 3.01 -15.92
N MET A 112 1.80 3.61 -14.76
CA MET A 112 3.04 3.45 -13.99
C MET A 112 3.23 2.00 -13.58
N TYR A 113 2.19 1.37 -13.00
CA TYR A 113 2.24 -0.01 -12.53
C TYR A 113 2.49 -1.02 -13.67
N ASP A 114 1.84 -0.83 -14.82
CA ASP A 114 2.05 -1.66 -16.01
C ASP A 114 3.48 -1.52 -16.56
N THR A 115 4.02 -0.30 -16.54
CA THR A 115 5.40 -0.05 -16.98
C THR A 115 6.41 -0.72 -16.07
N TYR A 116 6.23 -0.64 -14.74
CA TYR A 116 7.08 -1.33 -13.77
C TYR A 116 6.96 -2.85 -13.92
N SER A 117 5.75 -3.38 -14.05
CA SER A 117 5.52 -4.81 -14.25
C SER A 117 6.18 -5.32 -15.53
N SER A 118 6.05 -4.57 -16.64
CA SER A 118 6.68 -4.91 -17.92
C SER A 118 8.21 -4.91 -17.86
N LEU A 119 8.81 -3.92 -17.17
CA LEU A 119 10.27 -3.86 -16.95
C LEU A 119 10.79 -5.06 -16.15
N VAL A 120 10.07 -5.48 -15.11
CA VAL A 120 10.43 -6.66 -14.30
C VAL A 120 10.35 -7.94 -15.14
N HIS A 121 9.31 -8.10 -15.97
CA HIS A 121 9.18 -9.25 -16.86
C HIS A 121 10.23 -9.25 -17.99
N ALA A 122 10.56 -8.08 -18.56
CA ALA A 122 11.59 -7.93 -19.57
C ALA A 122 12.99 -8.25 -19.03
N ALA A 123 13.29 -7.85 -17.78
CA ALA A 123 14.55 -8.20 -17.12
C ALA A 123 14.65 -9.71 -16.84
N ALA A 124 13.55 -10.37 -16.47
CA ALA A 124 13.52 -11.81 -16.27
C ALA A 124 13.73 -12.62 -17.58
N ALA A 125 13.29 -12.09 -18.72
CA ALA A 125 13.42 -12.75 -20.02
C ALA A 125 14.84 -12.68 -20.63
N GLN A 126 15.72 -11.78 -20.16
CA GLN A 126 17.08 -11.65 -20.69
C GLN A 126 18.07 -12.71 -20.16
N HIS A 127 17.69 -13.48 -19.13
CA HIS A 127 18.59 -14.48 -18.52
C HIS A 127 18.48 -15.90 -19.11
N THR A 128 17.64 -16.14 -20.12
CA THR A 128 17.38 -17.50 -20.67
C THR A 128 18.06 -17.82 -22.00
N HIS A 129 18.87 -16.93 -22.58
CA HIS A 129 19.53 -17.18 -23.86
C HIS A 129 21.06 -17.04 -23.80
N ARG A 130 21.72 -18.13 -23.40
CA ARG A 130 23.14 -18.37 -23.69
C ARG A 130 23.25 -18.98 -25.10
N PRO A 131 23.93 -18.35 -26.08
CA PRO A 131 24.14 -18.98 -27.37
C PRO A 131 25.36 -19.90 -27.26
N ASP A 132 25.15 -21.22 -27.29
CA ASP A 132 26.23 -22.17 -27.51
C ASP A 132 26.46 -22.28 -29.03
N LEU A 133 27.38 -21.44 -29.52
CA LEU A 133 27.96 -21.57 -30.85
C LEU A 133 29.17 -22.49 -30.76
N THR A 134 28.96 -23.79 -30.90
CA THR A 134 30.03 -24.77 -31.11
C THR A 134 29.86 -25.46 -32.45
N MET A 135 30.58 -24.89 -33.41
CA MET A 135 31.13 -25.42 -34.65
C MET A 135 30.87 -26.91 -34.97
N LEU A 136 30.31 -27.12 -36.16
CA LEU A 136 30.33 -28.38 -36.90
C LEU A 136 31.79 -28.81 -37.14
N GLN A 137 32.21 -29.94 -36.55
CA GLN A 137 33.37 -30.69 -36.99
C GLN A 137 33.03 -32.20 -37.04
N PRO A 138 33.19 -32.88 -38.19
CA PRO A 138 33.02 -34.32 -38.27
C PRO A 138 34.34 -34.99 -37.86
N THR A 139 34.42 -35.47 -36.63
CA THR A 139 35.53 -36.29 -36.16
C THR A 139 34.99 -37.58 -35.57
N THR A 140 35.34 -38.69 -36.21
CA THR A 140 35.01 -40.06 -35.86
C THR A 140 35.63 -40.44 -34.51
N LEU A 141 34.85 -40.38 -33.43
CA LEU A 141 35.16 -40.95 -32.13
C LEU A 141 33.88 -41.61 -31.55
N PRO A 142 34.02 -42.71 -30.78
CA PRO A 142 32.88 -43.50 -30.31
C PRO A 142 31.96 -42.64 -29.41
N PRO A 143 30.65 -42.90 -29.40
CA PRO A 143 29.70 -42.07 -28.66
C PRO A 143 30.05 -42.11 -27.17
N PRO A 144 30.00 -40.97 -26.44
CA PRO A 144 30.08 -41.01 -25.00
C PRO A 144 28.91 -41.86 -24.53
N ALA A 145 29.21 -42.96 -23.83
CA ALA A 145 28.24 -43.84 -23.22
C ALA A 145 27.50 -43.09 -22.11
N ASN A 146 26.56 -42.22 -22.49
CA ASN A 146 25.51 -41.69 -21.63
C ASN A 146 24.37 -42.73 -21.52
N SER A 147 24.74 -44.00 -21.42
CA SER A 147 23.81 -45.07 -21.06
C SER A 147 23.43 -44.85 -19.61
N LYS A 148 22.25 -44.25 -19.39
CA LYS A 148 21.59 -44.19 -18.08
C LYS A 148 21.77 -45.57 -17.42
N PRO A 149 22.41 -45.66 -16.24
CA PRO A 149 22.73 -46.93 -15.65
C PRO A 149 21.46 -47.78 -15.50
N PRO A 150 21.53 -49.11 -15.62
CA PRO A 150 20.37 -49.99 -15.51
C PRO A 150 19.57 -49.67 -14.24
N HIS A 151 18.26 -49.49 -14.35
CA HIS A 151 17.41 -49.14 -13.20
C HIS A 151 17.50 -50.26 -12.14
N GLY A 152 17.91 -49.91 -10.93
CA GLY A 152 18.17 -50.89 -9.85
C GLY A 152 19.62 -51.35 -9.72
N SER A 153 20.52 -50.93 -10.61
CA SER A 153 21.97 -51.12 -10.42
C SER A 153 22.52 -50.23 -9.30
N ASP A 154 23.59 -50.65 -8.64
CA ASP A 154 24.28 -49.86 -7.62
C ASP A 154 24.71 -48.47 -8.14
N GLU A 155 25.06 -48.40 -9.43
CA GLU A 155 25.39 -47.16 -10.13
C GLU A 155 24.21 -46.22 -10.27
N TRP A 156 23.03 -46.75 -10.60
CA TRP A 156 21.79 -45.97 -10.63
C TRP A 156 21.43 -45.43 -9.24
N HIS A 157 21.58 -46.26 -8.20
CA HIS A 157 21.36 -45.86 -6.81
C HIS A 157 22.38 -44.82 -6.34
N ARG A 158 23.64 -44.88 -6.79
CA ARG A 158 24.69 -43.89 -6.52
C ARG A 158 24.38 -42.55 -7.18
N ILE A 159 24.15 -42.54 -8.49
CA ILE A 159 23.86 -41.32 -9.26
C ILE A 159 22.61 -40.61 -8.75
N ARG A 160 21.57 -41.36 -8.36
CA ARG A 160 20.36 -40.78 -7.76
C ARG A 160 20.64 -40.10 -6.42
N ARG A 161 21.43 -40.73 -5.55
CA ARG A 161 21.83 -40.13 -4.27
C ARG A 161 22.71 -38.90 -4.46
N GLU A 162 23.66 -38.94 -5.40
CA GLU A 162 24.53 -37.81 -5.73
C GLU A 162 23.75 -36.65 -6.33
N ASN A 163 22.84 -36.91 -7.28
CA ASN A 163 21.94 -35.89 -7.81
C ASN A 163 21.10 -35.26 -6.70
N HIS A 164 20.53 -36.07 -5.80
CA HIS A 164 19.75 -35.54 -4.68
C HIS A 164 20.60 -34.66 -3.75
N LYS A 165 21.86 -35.04 -3.50
CA LYS A 165 22.80 -34.22 -2.72
C LYS A 165 23.13 -32.91 -3.42
N GLU A 166 23.32 -32.95 -4.73
CA GLU A 166 23.63 -31.78 -5.55
C GLU A 166 22.45 -30.80 -5.61
N VAL A 167 21.23 -31.31 -5.78
CA VAL A 167 20.01 -30.50 -5.71
C VAL A 167 19.91 -29.79 -4.37
N GLU A 168 20.13 -30.51 -3.26
CA GLU A 168 20.07 -29.91 -1.92
C GLU A 168 21.23 -28.92 -1.67
N ARG A 169 22.43 -29.17 -2.22
CA ARG A 169 23.55 -28.21 -2.18
C ARG A 169 23.17 -26.91 -2.88
N ARG A 170 22.68 -26.99 -4.12
CA ARG A 170 22.25 -25.79 -4.88
C ARG A 170 21.15 -25.01 -4.16
N ARG A 171 20.18 -25.71 -3.57
CA ARG A 171 19.13 -25.07 -2.75
C ARG A 171 19.74 -24.29 -1.57
N ARG A 172 20.70 -24.90 -0.85
CA ARG A 172 21.39 -24.25 0.27
C ARG A 172 22.22 -23.06 -0.19
N ASP A 173 22.91 -23.17 -1.31
CA ASP A 173 23.72 -22.10 -1.86
C ASP A 173 22.87 -20.90 -2.28
N LEU A 174 21.72 -21.14 -2.92
CA LEU A 174 20.73 -20.11 -3.26
C LEU A 174 20.21 -19.39 -2.01
N ILE A 175 19.82 -20.14 -0.96
CA ILE A 175 19.35 -19.55 0.30
C ILE A 175 20.45 -18.71 0.96
N ASN A 176 21.69 -19.21 0.97
CA ASN A 176 22.81 -18.49 1.55
C ASN A 176 23.15 -17.21 0.77
N ALA A 177 23.02 -17.23 -0.55
CA ALA A 177 23.18 -16.04 -1.39
C ALA A 177 22.11 -15.00 -1.03
N GLY A 178 20.84 -15.38 -0.98
CA GLY A 178 19.74 -14.47 -0.61
C GLY A 178 19.89 -13.86 0.79
N ILE A 179 20.36 -14.63 1.78
CA ILE A 179 20.63 -14.09 3.12
C ILE A 179 21.77 -13.07 3.11
N LYS A 180 22.81 -13.28 2.30
CA LYS A 180 23.93 -12.34 2.17
C LYS A 180 23.51 -11.05 1.47
N GLU A 181 22.67 -11.15 0.43
CA GLU A 181 22.10 -9.97 -0.22
C GLU A 181 21.23 -9.16 0.76
N LEU A 182 20.40 -9.83 1.55
CA LEU A 182 19.61 -9.18 2.58
C LEU A 182 20.48 -8.46 3.61
N ALA A 183 21.59 -9.06 4.03
CA ALA A 183 22.54 -8.44 4.96
C ALA A 183 23.17 -7.14 4.42
N ALA A 184 23.36 -7.04 3.10
CA ALA A 184 23.93 -5.85 2.48
C ALA A 184 22.94 -4.66 2.40
N LEU A 185 21.64 -4.93 2.49
CA LEU A 185 20.60 -3.90 2.48
C LEU A 185 20.29 -3.34 3.87
N ILE A 186 20.72 -4.01 4.93
CA ILE A 186 20.49 -3.60 6.32
C ILE A 186 21.63 -2.65 6.75
N PRO A 187 21.35 -1.59 7.54
CA PRO A 187 22.36 -0.60 7.93
C PRO A 187 23.57 -1.17 8.68
N THR A 188 23.39 -2.27 9.41
CA THR A 188 24.46 -2.97 10.13
C THR A 188 24.67 -4.35 9.50
N PRO A 189 25.74 -4.54 8.71
CA PRO A 189 26.03 -5.83 8.11
C PRO A 189 26.38 -6.81 9.23
N ASP A 190 25.74 -7.97 9.20
CA ASP A 190 25.91 -9.01 10.22
C ASP A 190 26.24 -10.34 9.55
N THR A 191 26.90 -11.24 10.27
CA THR A 191 27.32 -12.55 9.73
C THR A 191 26.44 -13.70 10.20
N ASN A 192 25.66 -13.48 11.25
CA ASN A 192 24.75 -14.48 11.81
C ASN A 192 23.41 -14.48 11.06
N LYS A 193 23.06 -15.63 10.45
CA LYS A 193 21.81 -15.80 9.68
C LYS A 193 20.55 -15.41 10.46
N ALA A 194 20.45 -15.79 11.74
CA ALA A 194 19.28 -15.47 12.55
C ALA A 194 19.18 -13.97 12.83
N GLN A 195 20.30 -13.31 13.13
CA GLN A 195 20.35 -11.87 13.39
C GLN A 195 20.07 -11.05 12.12
N ILE A 196 20.60 -11.47 10.97
CA ILE A 196 20.29 -10.83 9.67
C ILE A 196 18.77 -10.84 9.44
N LEU A 197 18.11 -11.99 9.63
CA LEU A 197 16.67 -12.11 9.44
C LEU A 197 15.88 -11.23 10.43
N GLN A 198 16.27 -11.23 11.71
CA GLN A 198 15.60 -10.41 12.72
C GLN A 198 15.76 -8.91 12.41
N ARG A 199 16.97 -8.45 12.13
CA ARG A 199 17.23 -7.03 11.81
C ARG A 199 16.60 -6.61 10.50
N ALA A 200 16.49 -7.50 9.51
CA ALA A 200 15.76 -7.23 8.28
C ALA A 200 14.30 -6.90 8.58
N VAL A 201 13.65 -7.69 9.43
CA VAL A 201 12.25 -7.48 9.82
C VAL A 201 12.07 -6.15 10.54
N GLU A 202 12.95 -5.84 11.51
CA GLU A 202 12.94 -4.57 12.23
C GLU A 202 13.18 -3.39 11.28
N PHE A 203 14.13 -3.52 10.35
CA PHE A 203 14.44 -2.49 9.38
C PHE A 203 13.30 -2.24 8.40
N ILE A 204 12.62 -3.28 7.90
CA ILE A 204 11.43 -3.14 7.06
C ILE A 204 10.31 -2.41 7.81
N LYS A 205 10.07 -2.74 9.09
CA LYS A 205 9.07 -2.04 9.92
C LYS A 205 9.41 -0.56 10.05
N ARG A 206 10.68 -0.25 10.35
CA ARG A 206 11.16 1.14 10.47
C ARG A 206 11.06 1.90 9.15
N LEU A 207 11.36 1.26 8.02
CA LEU A 207 11.22 1.87 6.70
C LEU A 207 9.76 2.23 6.42
N LYS A 208 8.80 1.35 6.75
CA LYS A 208 7.36 1.64 6.62
C LYS A 208 6.91 2.79 7.50
N GLU A 209 7.36 2.83 8.76
CA GLU A 209 7.06 3.94 9.68
C GLU A 209 7.66 5.25 9.18
N ASN A 210 8.90 5.22 8.67
CA ASN A 210 9.56 6.39 8.11
C ASN A 210 8.87 6.89 6.82
N GLU A 211 8.40 5.97 5.97
CA GLU A 211 7.58 6.32 4.80
C GLU A 211 6.30 7.04 5.22
N ASN A 212 5.58 6.53 6.23
CA ASN A 212 4.40 7.18 6.77
C ASN A 212 4.71 8.59 7.32
N ASN A 213 5.77 8.72 8.12
CA ASN A 213 6.20 10.02 8.67
C ASN A 213 6.59 11.02 7.56
N ASN A 214 7.20 10.55 6.47
CA ASN A 214 7.52 11.39 5.32
C ASN A 214 6.26 11.86 4.59
N ILE A 215 5.27 10.99 4.42
CA ILE A 215 3.98 11.35 3.83
C ILE A 215 3.28 12.40 4.69
N GLU A 216 3.23 12.21 6.02
CA GLU A 216 2.63 13.17 6.94
C GLU A 216 3.32 14.53 6.89
N LYS A 217 4.67 14.54 6.97
CA LYS A 217 5.47 15.76 6.88
C LYS A 217 5.22 16.50 5.56
N TRP A 218 5.28 15.79 4.44
CA TRP A 218 5.07 16.36 3.13
C TRP A 218 3.65 16.92 2.99
N THR A 219 2.65 16.21 3.50
CA THR A 219 1.24 16.64 3.48
C THR A 219 1.07 17.94 4.26
N LEU A 220 1.65 18.02 5.46
CA LEU A 220 1.61 19.23 6.28
C LEU A 220 2.29 20.41 5.58
N GLU A 221 3.50 20.19 5.05
CA GLU A 221 4.26 21.23 4.34
C GLU A 221 3.51 21.73 3.09
N LYS A 222 2.88 20.82 2.35
CA LYS A 222 2.03 21.15 1.21
C LYS A 222 0.84 22.00 1.61
N LEU A 223 0.08 21.60 2.65
CA LEU A 223 -1.08 22.36 3.13
C LEU A 223 -0.70 23.76 3.60
N LEU A 224 0.40 23.89 4.36
CA LEU A 224 0.90 25.19 4.81
C LEU A 224 1.31 26.09 3.65
N THR A 225 1.98 25.52 2.65
CA THR A 225 2.39 26.27 1.45
C THR A 225 1.18 26.68 0.61
N GLU A 226 0.20 25.79 0.42
CA GLU A 226 -1.04 26.08 -0.29
C GLU A 226 -1.84 27.18 0.41
N GLN A 227 -1.89 27.17 1.75
CA GLN A 227 -2.53 28.23 2.51
C GLN A 227 -1.81 29.57 2.34
N ALA A 228 -0.47 29.60 2.46
CA ALA A 228 0.31 30.81 2.25
C ALA A 228 0.13 31.38 0.83
N VAL A 229 0.09 30.52 -0.20
CA VAL A 229 -0.18 30.92 -1.58
C VAL A 229 -1.58 31.49 -1.73
N SER A 230 -2.59 30.87 -1.11
CA SER A 230 -3.97 31.38 -1.11
C SER A 230 -4.07 32.77 -0.48
N GLU A 231 -3.44 32.97 0.68
CA GLU A 231 -3.40 34.25 1.39
C GLU A 231 -2.68 35.34 0.57
N LEU A 232 -1.54 35.00 -0.05
CA LEU A 232 -0.82 35.91 -0.95
C LEU A 232 -1.65 36.28 -2.18
N ASN A 233 -2.33 35.33 -2.80
CA ASN A 233 -3.22 35.60 -3.93
C ASN A 233 -4.38 36.52 -3.51
N ALA A 234 -5.01 36.27 -2.37
CA ALA A 234 -6.08 37.12 -1.84
C ALA A 234 -5.58 38.55 -1.58
N SER A 235 -4.39 38.71 -0.99
CA SER A 235 -3.75 40.02 -0.79
C SER A 235 -3.45 40.72 -2.13
N ASN A 236 -2.97 39.98 -3.12
CA ASN A 236 -2.67 40.50 -4.45
C ASN A 236 -3.93 41.01 -5.17
N GLU A 237 -5.02 40.24 -5.12
CA GLU A 237 -6.31 40.65 -5.69
C GLU A 237 -6.89 41.89 -5.00
N LYS A 238 -6.76 41.98 -3.67
CA LYS A 238 -7.17 43.18 -2.93
C LYS A 238 -6.37 44.42 -3.38
N LEU A 239 -5.04 44.29 -3.49
CA LEU A 239 -4.18 45.38 -3.95
C LEU A 239 -4.50 45.81 -5.39
N LYS A 240 -4.77 44.86 -6.29
CA LYS A 240 -5.23 45.17 -7.65
C LYS A 240 -6.53 45.97 -7.65
N ALA A 241 -7.50 45.57 -6.82
CA ALA A 241 -8.78 46.27 -6.70
C ALA A 241 -8.62 47.70 -6.14
N GLU A 242 -7.76 47.90 -5.14
CA GLU A 242 -7.44 49.23 -4.59
C GLU A 242 -6.73 50.12 -5.63
N LEU A 243 -5.79 49.56 -6.38
CA LEU A 243 -5.06 50.25 -7.44
C LEU A 243 -6.00 50.63 -8.61
N GLU A 244 -6.93 49.76 -8.99
CA GLU A 244 -7.96 50.07 -9.98
C GLU A 244 -8.86 51.22 -9.50
N ARG A 245 -9.28 51.17 -8.24
CA ARG A 245 -10.09 52.24 -7.62
C ARG A 245 -9.35 53.58 -7.63
N ALA A 246 -8.08 53.58 -7.25
CA ALA A 246 -7.25 54.79 -7.25
C ALA A 246 -7.07 55.36 -8.66
N TYR A 247 -6.85 54.51 -9.67
CA TYR A 247 -6.77 54.98 -11.06
C TYR A 247 -8.09 55.58 -11.55
N ARG A 248 -9.24 54.96 -11.26
CA ARG A 248 -10.55 55.52 -11.59
C ARG A 248 -10.79 56.89 -10.95
N GLU A 249 -10.34 57.08 -9.71
CA GLU A 249 -10.44 58.35 -9.01
C GLU A 249 -9.55 59.43 -9.63
N ILE A 250 -8.29 59.10 -9.93
CA ILE A 250 -7.37 60.00 -10.63
C ILE A 250 -7.94 60.44 -11.98
N ASP A 251 -8.48 59.51 -12.76
CA ASP A 251 -9.07 59.82 -14.07
C ASP A 251 -10.30 60.72 -13.95
N SER A 252 -11.14 60.52 -12.93
CA SER A 252 -12.28 61.39 -12.64
C SER A 252 -11.84 62.81 -12.27
N LEU A 253 -10.86 62.94 -11.37
CA LEU A 253 -10.32 64.24 -10.95
C LEU A 253 -9.65 64.99 -12.12
N ARG A 254 -8.94 64.28 -13.00
CA ARG A 254 -8.37 64.86 -14.22
C ARG A 254 -9.45 65.44 -15.13
N ARG A 255 -10.53 64.71 -15.39
CA ARG A 255 -11.66 65.21 -16.20
C ARG A 255 -12.29 66.46 -15.59
N GLN A 256 -12.52 66.46 -14.27
CA GLN A 256 -13.09 67.63 -13.58
C GLN A 256 -12.18 68.86 -13.62
N LEU A 257 -10.85 68.67 -13.66
CA LEU A 257 -9.90 69.75 -13.84
C LEU A 257 -9.94 70.30 -15.27
N ASP A 258 -9.98 69.42 -16.27
CA ASP A 258 -10.05 69.81 -17.68
C ASP A 258 -11.36 70.56 -18.01
N GLU A 259 -12.49 70.17 -17.40
CA GLU A 259 -13.79 70.84 -17.57
C GLU A 259 -13.86 72.26 -16.95
N LYS A 260 -12.92 72.59 -16.06
CA LYS A 260 -12.87 73.89 -15.36
C LYS A 260 -11.93 74.90 -16.00
N GLN A 261 -11.22 74.54 -17.07
CA GLN A 261 -10.36 75.42 -17.86
C GLN A 261 -11.09 75.96 -19.09
#